data_AF-A0A540MNV2-F1
#
_entry.id   AF-A0A540MNV2-F1
#
_cell.length_a   1.000
_cell.length_b   1.000
_cell.length_c   1.000
_cell.angle_alpha   90.00
_cell.angle_beta   90.00
_cell.angle_gamma   90.00
#
_symmetry.space_group_name_H-M   'P 1'
#
loop_
_entity.id
_entity.type
_entity.pdbx_description
1 polymer ?
#
loop_
_entity_poly.entity_id
_entity_poly.type
_entity_poly.pdbx_seq_one_letter_code
_entity_poly.pdbx_strand_id
1 'polypeptide(L)'
;MEDTNITFSFLLFFFLLMGSSSFVVSFDGPLYDPTAYTECKLQPEEPLYGGGIIVDQLGTSASWVKIEGEGSGLIRASLQTENEMYNCVGTVLAKHGCWSFLKGGFVLNSPSQLSILFFQTADDSAVNIEIASSSLQPFSVQQWNAYQEYMINTKRKRAVTVHVSDMQGKRLQEAAIDVEQVSKDFPFGSAIAKTILGNLPYQNWFAKRFNAAVFENELKWYATEPEQGKTNYTVPDQMLQFVRANQVIARGHNIFWEDPKYTPPWVRNLTGSELRLAVNSRIQSLMSKYREEFVHWDVSNEMLHFDFYEQKLGPNATLHFFETAHKSDPLATLFMNDFNVLETCSDVNSTVDSYISRLRELRHGGALMDGIGLESHFTVPNLPLMRAILDKLATLGLPIWLTEVDISSTLDKETQAIYLEQVLREGFSHPSVNGIMLWTALHPNGCYQMCLTDNNLQNLPAGDVVDKLLKEWQTGEVEGQTDEHGSYSFYGFLGEYRVSIKYGNRTSSSTFSLCQGEETRHVSIQL
;
A
#
# COMPACT_ATOMS: atom_id res chain seq x y z
N MET A 1 -6.23 -1.86 -74.49
CA MET A 1 -6.99 -1.09 -73.50
C MET A 1 -7.85 -2.09 -72.74
N GLU A 2 -7.27 -3.14 -72.14
CA GLU A 2 -6.37 -3.16 -70.98
C GLU A 2 -7.05 -2.68 -69.70
N ASP A 3 -7.88 -3.59 -69.17
CA ASP A 3 -8.14 -3.78 -67.75
C ASP A 3 -6.82 -4.06 -67.02
N THR A 4 -6.56 -3.36 -65.92
CA THR A 4 -5.41 -3.65 -65.05
C THR A 4 -5.89 -4.01 -63.65
N ASN A 5 -5.67 -5.28 -63.32
CA ASN A 5 -5.92 -5.93 -62.04
C ASN A 5 -5.08 -5.32 -60.91
N ILE A 6 -5.71 -5.10 -59.76
CA ILE A 6 -5.05 -4.79 -58.49
C ILE A 6 -4.77 -6.12 -57.79
N THR A 7 -3.50 -6.50 -57.70
CA THR A 7 -3.01 -7.66 -56.94
C THR A 7 -2.86 -7.30 -55.47
N PHE A 8 -3.66 -7.93 -54.60
CA PHE A 8 -3.43 -7.98 -53.15
C PHE A 8 -2.28 -8.97 -52.86
N SER A 9 -1.18 -8.49 -52.29
CA SER A 9 -0.12 -9.34 -51.77
C SER A 9 -0.40 -9.65 -50.29
N PHE A 10 -0.74 -10.91 -50.01
CA PHE A 10 -0.84 -11.45 -48.66
C PHE A 10 0.59 -11.66 -48.11
N LEU A 11 0.97 -10.88 -47.10
CA LEU A 11 2.14 -11.18 -46.26
C LEU A 11 1.67 -12.07 -45.10
N LEU A 12 1.90 -13.38 -45.22
CA LEU A 12 1.85 -14.32 -44.10
C LEU A 12 2.98 -13.98 -43.13
N PHE A 13 2.64 -13.50 -41.93
CA PHE A 13 3.56 -13.52 -40.79
C PHE A 13 3.58 -14.91 -40.18
N PHE A 14 4.69 -15.64 -40.37
CA PHE A 14 5.02 -16.83 -39.60
C PHE A 14 5.33 -16.40 -38.16
N PHE A 15 4.50 -16.81 -37.19
CA PHE A 15 4.87 -16.81 -35.78
C PHE A 15 5.87 -17.94 -35.56
N LEU A 16 7.16 -17.60 -35.49
CA LEU A 16 8.18 -18.45 -34.88
C LEU A 16 8.15 -18.22 -33.37
N LEU A 17 7.65 -19.22 -32.64
CA LEU A 17 7.90 -19.42 -31.21
C LEU A 17 9.41 -19.50 -30.99
N MET A 18 9.99 -18.48 -30.38
CA MET A 18 11.33 -18.54 -29.79
C MET A 18 11.29 -18.04 -28.35
N GLY A 19 12.10 -18.71 -27.53
CA GLY A 19 12.01 -18.77 -26.07
C GLY A 19 12.05 -17.42 -25.36
N SER A 20 11.45 -17.44 -24.18
CA SER A 20 11.43 -16.41 -23.15
C SER A 20 12.84 -16.06 -22.67
N SER A 21 13.57 -15.27 -23.45
CA SER A 21 14.65 -14.45 -22.93
C SER A 21 14.03 -13.37 -22.02
N SER A 22 14.40 -13.39 -20.75
CA SER A 22 14.00 -12.38 -19.77
C SER A 22 14.52 -11.01 -20.21
N PHE A 23 13.71 -10.24 -20.92
CA PHE A 23 14.00 -8.84 -21.18
C PHE A 23 13.85 -8.09 -19.86
N VAL A 24 14.98 -7.71 -19.26
CA VAL A 24 15.01 -6.53 -18.39
C VAL A 24 14.52 -5.39 -19.29
N VAL A 25 13.33 -4.86 -19.02
CA VAL A 25 12.81 -3.71 -19.75
C VAL A 25 13.80 -2.56 -19.53
N SER A 26 14.57 -2.20 -20.56
CA SER A 26 15.38 -0.98 -20.51
C SER A 26 14.41 0.19 -20.55
N PHE A 27 14.36 0.95 -19.47
CA PHE A 27 13.54 2.16 -19.40
C PHE A 27 14.35 3.32 -19.98
N ASP A 28 13.99 3.75 -21.18
CA ASP A 28 14.62 4.88 -21.89
C ASP A 28 13.89 6.22 -21.68
N GLY A 29 13.01 6.32 -20.66
CA GLY A 29 12.26 7.53 -20.31
C GLY A 29 12.90 8.36 -19.18
N PRO A 30 12.35 9.55 -18.85
CA PRO A 30 12.75 10.28 -17.65
C PRO A 30 12.39 9.44 -16.41
N LEU A 31 13.36 9.19 -15.53
CA LEU A 31 13.12 8.46 -14.29
C LEU A 31 12.41 9.38 -13.29
N TYR A 32 11.32 8.90 -12.70
CA TYR A 32 10.72 9.54 -11.53
C TYR A 32 11.75 9.57 -10.39
N ASP A 33 11.93 10.73 -9.76
CA ASP A 33 12.85 10.89 -8.65
C ASP A 33 12.09 10.72 -7.33
N PRO A 34 12.32 9.64 -6.57
CA PRO A 34 11.61 9.38 -5.32
C PRO A 34 12.14 10.23 -4.14
N THR A 35 13.17 11.06 -4.36
CA THR A 35 13.74 11.89 -3.29
C THR A 35 12.68 12.78 -2.64
N ALA A 36 12.66 12.78 -1.32
CA ALA A 36 11.76 13.59 -0.50
C ALA A 36 12.42 13.97 0.82
N TYR A 37 11.92 15.04 1.44
CA TYR A 37 12.43 15.55 2.70
C TYR A 37 11.31 15.88 3.68
N THR A 38 11.57 15.61 4.95
CA THR A 38 10.68 15.90 6.09
C THR A 38 11.33 16.82 7.13
N GLU A 39 12.65 17.00 7.04
CA GLU A 39 13.39 18.01 7.79
C GLU A 39 13.56 19.27 6.96
N CYS A 40 13.49 20.42 7.63
CA CYS A 40 13.76 21.68 6.96
C CYS A 40 15.27 21.93 6.82
N LYS A 41 15.68 22.64 5.77
CA LYS A 41 17.09 22.93 5.46
C LYS A 41 17.41 24.41 5.53
N LEU A 42 18.66 24.75 5.84
CA LEU A 42 19.10 26.15 5.85
C LEU A 42 19.14 26.77 4.45
N GLN A 43 19.40 25.96 3.43
CA GLN A 43 19.39 26.35 2.01
C GLN A 43 18.58 25.32 1.22
N PRO A 44 17.86 25.76 0.17
CA PRO A 44 17.15 24.83 -0.70
C PRO A 44 18.18 24.05 -1.51
N GLU A 45 17.85 22.80 -1.82
CA GLU A 45 18.64 22.01 -2.78
C GLU A 45 18.22 22.32 -4.22
N GLU A 46 19.01 21.82 -5.17
CA GLU A 46 18.70 21.91 -6.59
C GLU A 46 17.32 21.26 -6.91
N PRO A 47 16.63 21.76 -7.94
CA PRO A 47 15.36 21.18 -8.39
C PRO A 47 15.52 19.70 -8.74
N LEU A 48 14.56 18.86 -8.35
CA LEU A 48 14.58 17.42 -8.68
C LEU A 48 14.51 17.16 -10.19
N TYR A 49 13.88 18.06 -10.94
CA TYR A 49 13.64 17.90 -12.38
C TYR A 49 14.06 19.15 -13.16
N GLY A 50 14.43 18.98 -14.43
CA GLY A 50 14.51 20.09 -15.38
C GLY A 50 13.09 20.53 -15.78
N GLY A 51 12.74 21.79 -15.59
CA GLY A 51 11.38 22.28 -15.88
C GLY A 51 10.93 22.06 -17.34
N GLY A 52 9.62 21.96 -17.57
CA GLY A 52 9.02 21.74 -18.89
C GLY A 52 7.55 22.16 -19.00
N ILE A 53 7.02 22.15 -20.23
CA ILE A 53 5.61 22.47 -20.57
C ILE A 53 4.77 21.19 -20.50
N ILE A 54 3.59 21.25 -19.89
CA ILE A 54 2.68 20.10 -19.73
C ILE A 54 1.72 20.02 -20.91
N VAL A 55 1.62 18.85 -21.53
CA VAL A 55 0.53 18.52 -22.48
C VAL A 55 0.11 17.07 -22.25
N ASP A 56 -1.15 16.83 -21.86
CA ASP A 56 -1.79 15.50 -21.82
C ASP A 56 -1.05 14.42 -20.98
N GLN A 57 -0.60 14.79 -19.78
CA GLN A 57 0.34 14.01 -18.97
C GLN A 57 0.05 14.09 -17.46
N LEU A 58 0.51 13.09 -16.70
CA LEU A 58 0.61 13.13 -15.24
C LEU A 58 1.74 14.08 -14.86
N GLY A 59 1.49 15.06 -13.99
CA GLY A 59 2.48 16.02 -13.54
C GLY A 59 2.97 15.72 -12.13
N THR A 60 4.28 15.68 -11.93
CA THR A 60 4.87 15.65 -10.57
C THR A 60 5.60 16.96 -10.32
N SER A 61 5.36 17.57 -9.17
CA SER A 61 5.94 18.86 -8.80
C SER A 61 6.72 18.75 -7.50
N ALA A 62 7.84 19.46 -7.43
CA ALA A 62 8.58 19.64 -6.18
C ALA A 62 9.13 21.06 -6.07
N SER A 63 9.03 21.65 -4.88
CA SER A 63 9.50 23.00 -4.57
C SER A 63 9.97 23.11 -3.13
N TRP A 64 10.97 23.95 -2.89
CA TRP A 64 11.31 24.39 -1.54
C TRP A 64 10.49 25.62 -1.19
N VAL A 65 9.87 25.59 -0.02
CA VAL A 65 8.94 26.63 0.45
C VAL A 65 9.38 27.11 1.83
N LYS A 66 9.39 28.43 2.01
CA LYS A 66 9.69 29.09 3.28
C LYS A 66 8.67 30.18 3.54
N ILE A 67 8.36 30.44 4.81
CA ILE A 67 7.50 31.56 5.21
C ILE A 67 8.29 32.63 5.97
N GLU A 68 7.93 33.89 5.78
CA GLU A 68 8.38 35.00 6.63
C GLU A 68 7.43 35.19 7.83
N GLY A 69 7.94 35.71 8.95
CA GLY A 69 7.19 35.86 10.21
C GLY A 69 7.50 34.77 11.24
N GLU A 70 6.85 34.76 12.40
CA GLU A 70 7.11 33.74 13.44
C GLU A 70 6.25 32.49 13.24
N GLY A 71 6.82 31.30 13.53
CA GLY A 71 6.07 30.04 13.60
C GLY A 71 6.14 29.17 12.34
N SER A 72 5.05 28.47 12.06
CA SER A 72 4.87 27.56 10.92
C SER A 72 3.49 27.75 10.28
N GLY A 73 3.38 27.51 8.98
CA GLY A 73 2.14 27.62 8.24
C GLY A 73 1.98 26.45 7.27
N LEU A 74 0.78 25.89 7.19
CA LEU A 74 0.46 24.85 6.22
C LEU A 74 0.28 25.51 4.86
N ILE A 75 1.20 25.25 3.93
CA ILE A 75 1.12 25.75 2.55
C ILE A 75 0.56 24.66 1.67
N ARG A 76 -0.41 25.03 0.83
CA ARG A 76 -1.02 24.20 -0.20
C ARG A 76 -0.60 24.70 -1.57
N ALA A 77 -0.21 23.77 -2.43
CA ALA A 77 -0.05 23.99 -3.85
C ALA A 77 -1.36 23.63 -4.59
N SER A 78 -1.82 24.52 -5.46
CA SER A 78 -2.97 24.31 -6.36
C SER A 78 -2.60 24.70 -7.79
N LEU A 79 -3.25 24.08 -8.77
CA LEU A 79 -3.00 24.37 -10.19
C LEU A 79 -4.26 24.97 -10.81
N GLN A 80 -4.12 26.15 -11.42
CA GLN A 80 -5.17 26.70 -12.28
C GLN A 80 -4.79 26.52 -13.74
N THR A 81 -5.70 25.94 -14.49
CA THR A 81 -5.64 25.90 -15.95
C THR A 81 -6.68 26.86 -16.53
N GLU A 82 -6.70 26.99 -17.85
CA GLU A 82 -7.71 27.77 -18.57
C GLU A 82 -9.14 27.25 -18.34
N ASN A 83 -9.31 25.96 -18.05
CA ASN A 83 -10.61 25.30 -17.99
C ASN A 83 -11.01 24.82 -16.59
N GLU A 84 -10.04 24.57 -15.72
CA GLU A 84 -10.25 23.85 -14.45
C GLU A 84 -9.25 24.28 -13.37
N MET A 85 -9.67 24.21 -12.11
CA MET A 85 -8.84 24.42 -10.93
C MET A 85 -8.63 23.10 -10.19
N TYR A 86 -7.38 22.67 -10.08
CA TYR A 86 -6.97 21.52 -9.29
C TYR A 86 -6.55 22.03 -7.91
N ASN A 87 -7.46 21.91 -6.95
CA ASN A 87 -7.26 22.45 -5.59
C ASN A 87 -6.17 21.75 -4.80
N CYS A 88 -5.76 20.54 -5.21
CA CYS A 88 -4.84 19.72 -4.47
C CYS A 88 -3.73 19.18 -5.39
N VAL A 89 -2.57 19.84 -5.35
CA VAL A 89 -1.32 19.36 -5.94
C VAL A 89 -0.40 18.78 -4.87
N GLY A 90 -0.35 19.40 -3.69
CA GLY A 90 0.45 18.94 -2.56
C GLY A 90 0.39 19.92 -1.39
N THR A 91 0.91 19.51 -0.23
CA THR A 91 1.00 20.35 0.96
C THR A 91 2.38 20.27 1.60
N VAL A 92 2.74 21.30 2.37
CA VAL A 92 3.91 21.31 3.24
C VAL A 92 3.66 22.14 4.48
N LEU A 93 4.08 21.65 5.65
CA LEU A 93 4.18 22.50 6.84
C LEU A 93 5.46 23.34 6.74
N ALA A 94 5.33 24.55 6.19
CA ALA A 94 6.44 25.48 6.02
C ALA A 94 6.80 26.12 7.36
N LYS A 95 8.10 26.21 7.67
CA LYS A 95 8.60 26.78 8.93
C LYS A 95 9.32 28.10 8.66
N HIS A 96 9.29 29.00 9.64
CA HIS A 96 10.15 30.16 9.62
C HIS A 96 11.63 29.77 9.72
N GLY A 97 12.49 30.53 9.03
CA GLY A 97 13.94 30.43 9.18
C GLY A 97 14.60 29.24 8.49
N CYS A 98 13.83 28.36 7.83
CA CYS A 98 14.36 27.25 7.04
C CYS A 98 13.43 26.91 5.85
N TRP A 99 13.97 26.17 4.89
CA TRP A 99 13.27 25.71 3.69
C TRP A 99 12.63 24.34 3.96
N SER A 100 11.32 24.25 3.81
CA SER A 100 10.55 23.01 3.86
C SER A 100 10.30 22.48 2.45
N PHE A 101 10.28 21.15 2.29
CA PHE A 101 10.12 20.53 0.98
C PHE A 101 8.66 20.15 0.69
N LEU A 102 8.11 20.73 -0.37
CA LEU A 102 6.82 20.36 -0.93
C LEU A 102 7.05 19.40 -2.09
N LYS A 103 6.45 18.21 -2.02
CA LYS A 103 6.35 17.26 -3.13
C LYS A 103 4.89 16.97 -3.38
N GLY A 104 4.51 16.87 -4.65
CA GLY A 104 3.13 16.66 -5.04
C GLY A 104 2.99 16.30 -6.50
N GLY A 105 1.76 16.32 -6.97
CA GLY A 105 1.45 16.12 -8.37
C GLY A 105 -0.05 16.16 -8.66
N PHE A 106 -0.37 16.07 -9.94
CA PHE A 106 -1.73 16.17 -10.46
C PHE A 106 -1.86 15.41 -11.77
N VAL A 107 -3.10 15.12 -12.14
CA VAL A 107 -3.45 14.55 -13.44
C VAL A 107 -4.27 15.59 -14.19
N LEU A 108 -3.83 15.96 -15.39
CA LEU A 108 -4.63 16.83 -16.26
C LEU A 108 -5.61 15.98 -17.06
N ASN A 109 -6.89 16.34 -17.00
CA ASN A 109 -7.95 15.66 -17.75
C ASN A 109 -8.05 16.15 -19.21
N SER A 110 -7.39 17.27 -19.53
CA SER A 110 -7.31 17.82 -20.88
C SER A 110 -6.02 18.63 -21.07
N PRO A 111 -5.51 18.76 -22.31
CA PRO A 111 -4.39 19.63 -22.61
C PRO A 111 -4.65 21.08 -22.17
N SER A 112 -3.61 21.75 -21.66
CA SER A 112 -3.68 23.15 -21.24
C SER A 112 -2.55 23.94 -21.89
N GLN A 113 -2.83 25.15 -22.40
CA GLN A 113 -1.79 26.03 -22.96
C GLN A 113 -1.12 26.87 -21.87
N LEU A 114 -1.85 27.16 -20.79
CA LEU A 114 -1.36 27.88 -19.62
C LEU A 114 -1.82 27.19 -18.34
N SER A 115 -0.85 26.81 -17.52
CA SER A 115 -1.08 26.29 -16.18
C SER A 115 -0.30 27.12 -15.17
N ILE A 116 -0.97 27.63 -14.14
CA ILE A 116 -0.38 28.46 -13.08
C ILE A 116 -0.43 27.67 -11.78
N LEU A 117 0.74 27.42 -11.19
CA LEU A 117 0.87 26.78 -9.88
C LEU A 117 0.86 27.87 -8.80
N PHE A 118 -0.16 27.84 -7.94
CA PHE A 118 -0.33 28.75 -6.82
C PHE A 118 0.14 28.09 -5.53
N PHE A 119 0.75 28.89 -4.65
CA PHE A 119 1.09 28.51 -3.30
C PHE A 119 0.38 29.47 -2.36
N GLN A 120 -0.45 28.93 -1.48
CA GLN A 120 -1.19 29.70 -0.51
C GLN A 120 -1.22 28.98 0.83
N THR A 121 -1.43 29.72 1.91
CA THR A 121 -1.75 29.14 3.20
C THR A 121 -3.08 28.39 3.12
N ALA A 122 -3.17 27.25 3.79
CA ALA A 122 -4.36 26.40 3.72
C ALA A 122 -5.57 27.00 4.47
N ASP A 123 -5.33 27.97 5.37
CA ASP A 123 -6.33 28.75 6.10
C ASP A 123 -6.59 30.15 5.49
N ASP A 124 -6.04 30.41 4.29
CA ASP A 124 -6.12 31.68 3.57
C ASP A 124 -5.54 32.90 4.35
N SER A 125 -4.72 32.65 5.37
CA SER A 125 -4.02 33.71 6.10
C SER A 125 -2.96 34.41 5.23
N ALA A 126 -2.85 35.74 5.35
CA ALA A 126 -1.87 36.51 4.60
C ALA A 126 -0.46 36.33 5.17
N VAL A 127 0.35 35.49 4.52
CA VAL A 127 1.76 35.23 4.88
C VAL A 127 2.63 35.41 3.64
N ASN A 128 3.83 35.98 3.81
CA ASN A 128 4.81 36.05 2.73
C ASN A 128 5.43 34.66 2.53
N ILE A 129 5.28 34.11 1.33
CA ILE A 129 5.79 32.79 0.94
C ILE A 129 6.97 33.01 -0.02
N GLU A 130 8.12 32.46 0.33
CA GLU A 130 9.28 32.35 -0.56
C GLU A 130 9.32 30.95 -1.17
N ILE A 131 9.65 30.87 -2.46
CA ILE A 131 9.72 29.62 -3.22
C ILE A 131 11.07 29.54 -3.93
N ALA A 132 11.73 28.39 -3.84
CA ALA A 132 12.99 28.13 -4.52
C ALA A 132 13.00 26.74 -5.17
N SER A 133 13.86 26.59 -6.18
CA SER A 133 14.15 25.31 -6.87
C SER A 133 12.89 24.54 -7.28
N SER A 134 11.87 25.26 -7.77
CA SER A 134 10.66 24.66 -8.29
C SER A 134 10.96 23.81 -9.52
N SER A 135 10.39 22.62 -9.53
CA SER A 135 10.56 21.64 -10.58
C SER A 135 9.23 20.98 -10.89
N LEU A 136 9.05 20.64 -12.16
CA LEU A 136 7.86 20.01 -12.68
C LEU A 136 8.28 19.07 -13.81
N GLN A 137 7.90 17.81 -13.68
CA GLN A 137 8.16 16.78 -14.68
C GLN A 137 6.83 16.19 -15.13
N PRO A 138 6.51 16.25 -16.44
CA PRO A 138 5.36 15.56 -16.97
C PRO A 138 5.75 14.12 -17.36
N PHE A 139 4.81 13.19 -17.18
CA PHE A 139 4.91 11.78 -17.53
C PHE A 139 3.69 11.35 -18.34
N SER A 140 3.90 10.66 -19.46
CA SER A 140 2.80 9.93 -20.08
C SER A 140 2.36 8.76 -19.21
N VAL A 141 1.11 8.29 -19.40
CA VAL A 141 0.61 7.08 -18.73
C VAL A 141 1.55 5.89 -18.98
N GLN A 142 2.11 5.76 -20.19
CA GLN A 142 3.04 4.68 -20.52
C GLN A 142 4.37 4.80 -19.75
N GLN A 143 4.90 6.01 -19.58
CA GLN A 143 6.11 6.24 -18.79
C GLN A 143 5.87 5.94 -17.31
N TRP A 144 4.73 6.37 -16.77
CA TRP A 144 4.36 6.07 -15.37
C TRP A 144 4.22 4.57 -15.14
N ASN A 145 3.49 3.87 -16.02
CA ASN A 145 3.31 2.42 -15.93
C ASN A 145 4.64 1.68 -16.08
N ALA A 146 5.51 2.11 -17.00
CA ALA A 146 6.83 1.51 -17.18
C ALA A 146 7.72 1.70 -15.93
N TYR A 147 7.62 2.85 -15.26
CA TYR A 147 8.29 3.07 -13.97
C TYR A 147 7.73 2.13 -12.89
N GLN A 148 6.40 1.98 -12.78
CA GLN A 148 5.79 1.04 -11.83
C GLN A 148 6.29 -0.40 -12.08
N GLU A 149 6.32 -0.85 -13.33
CA GLU A 149 6.84 -2.18 -13.71
C GLU A 149 8.33 -2.33 -13.41
N TYR A 150 9.14 -1.30 -13.66
CA TYR A 150 10.56 -1.30 -13.27
C TYR A 150 10.72 -1.48 -11.76
N MET A 151 9.93 -0.75 -10.96
CA MET A 151 9.98 -0.87 -9.50
C MET A 151 9.49 -2.23 -9.02
N ILE A 152 8.42 -2.79 -9.61
CA ILE A 152 7.95 -4.14 -9.30
C ILE A 152 9.04 -5.16 -9.61
N ASN A 153 9.66 -5.09 -10.80
CA ASN A 153 10.71 -6.03 -11.17
C ASN A 153 11.93 -5.92 -10.26
N THR A 154 12.34 -4.72 -9.85
CA THR A 154 13.55 -4.55 -9.02
C THR A 154 13.33 -4.70 -7.52
N LYS A 155 12.09 -4.54 -7.03
CA LYS A 155 11.79 -4.55 -5.58
C LYS A 155 10.91 -5.72 -5.13
N ARG A 156 10.11 -6.31 -6.03
CA ARG A 156 9.20 -7.43 -5.73
C ARG A 156 9.64 -8.74 -6.35
N LYS A 157 10.72 -8.72 -7.14
CA LYS A 157 11.26 -9.90 -7.81
C LYS A 157 12.78 -9.99 -7.63
N ARG A 158 13.33 -11.17 -7.88
CA ARG A 158 14.76 -11.44 -7.79
C ARG A 158 15.17 -12.56 -8.75
N ALA A 159 16.38 -12.44 -9.29
CA ALA A 159 16.97 -13.48 -10.14
C ALA A 159 17.34 -14.69 -9.29
N VAL A 160 17.07 -15.88 -9.82
CA VAL A 160 17.41 -17.16 -9.20
C VAL A 160 18.17 -18.00 -10.23
N THR A 161 19.24 -18.67 -9.78
CA THR A 161 19.90 -19.72 -10.57
C THR A 161 19.92 -21.00 -9.76
N VAL A 162 19.26 -22.03 -10.28
CA VAL A 162 19.26 -23.39 -9.75
C VAL A 162 20.41 -24.15 -10.39
N HIS A 163 21.28 -24.72 -9.58
CA HIS A 163 22.42 -25.53 -9.97
C HIS A 163 22.15 -26.99 -9.63
N VAL A 164 22.26 -27.88 -10.61
CA VAL A 164 22.01 -29.31 -10.44
C VAL A 164 23.30 -30.10 -10.62
N SER A 165 23.55 -31.02 -9.70
CA SER A 165 24.71 -31.92 -9.75
C SER A 165 24.39 -33.32 -9.25
N ASP A 166 25.22 -34.30 -9.61
CA ASP A 166 25.18 -35.61 -8.96
C ASP A 166 25.84 -35.58 -7.56
N MET A 167 25.75 -36.69 -6.84
CA MET A 167 26.39 -36.89 -5.53
C MET A 167 27.92 -36.74 -5.54
N GLN A 168 28.57 -36.75 -6.71
CA GLN A 168 30.01 -36.53 -6.87
C GLN A 168 30.34 -35.07 -7.24
N GLY A 169 29.33 -34.19 -7.33
CA GLY A 169 29.49 -32.78 -7.68
C GLY A 169 29.59 -32.50 -9.17
N LYS A 170 29.39 -33.50 -10.03
CA LYS A 170 29.37 -33.30 -11.48
C LYS A 170 28.05 -32.63 -11.87
N ARG A 171 28.14 -31.53 -12.62
CA ARG A 171 26.97 -30.81 -13.15
C ARG A 171 26.16 -31.71 -14.09
N LEU A 172 24.84 -31.70 -13.93
CA LEU A 172 23.91 -32.48 -14.75
C LEU A 172 23.26 -31.54 -15.77
N GLN A 173 23.61 -31.73 -17.05
CA GLN A 173 22.97 -31.06 -18.19
C GLN A 173 21.66 -31.75 -18.54
N GLU A 174 20.68 -31.02 -19.11
CA GLU A 174 19.37 -31.54 -19.52
C GLU A 174 18.52 -32.17 -18.39
N ALA A 175 18.81 -31.86 -17.13
CA ALA A 175 17.91 -32.18 -16.01
C ALA A 175 16.66 -31.31 -16.11
N ALA A 176 15.49 -31.95 -16.15
CA ALA A 176 14.21 -31.25 -16.18
C ALA A 176 13.94 -30.58 -14.83
N ILE A 177 13.52 -29.33 -14.87
CA ILE A 177 13.20 -28.50 -13.72
C ILE A 177 11.76 -28.04 -13.81
N ASP A 178 11.08 -28.10 -12.67
CA ASP A 178 9.77 -27.51 -12.42
C ASP A 178 9.87 -26.68 -11.12
N VAL A 179 9.48 -25.40 -11.18
CA VAL A 179 9.50 -24.48 -10.05
C VAL A 179 8.10 -23.96 -9.76
N GLU A 180 7.66 -24.20 -8.53
CA GLU A 180 6.35 -23.80 -7.98
C GLU A 180 6.55 -22.70 -6.93
N GLN A 181 5.88 -21.57 -7.07
CA GLN A 181 5.76 -20.59 -5.99
C GLN A 181 4.70 -21.07 -4.98
N VAL A 182 5.15 -21.40 -3.77
CA VAL A 182 4.33 -21.97 -2.69
C VAL A 182 3.60 -20.88 -1.91
N SER A 183 4.25 -19.74 -1.69
CA SER A 183 3.62 -18.59 -1.05
C SER A 183 4.17 -17.27 -1.60
N LYS A 184 3.37 -16.20 -1.43
CA LYS A 184 3.73 -14.84 -1.80
C LYS A 184 4.25 -14.10 -0.57
N ASP A 185 5.36 -13.38 -0.70
CA ASP A 185 5.92 -12.55 0.35
C ASP A 185 5.02 -11.35 0.67
N PHE A 186 4.50 -10.68 -0.36
CA PHE A 186 3.71 -9.46 -0.20
C PHE A 186 2.31 -9.76 0.37
N PRO A 187 1.93 -9.18 1.51
CA PRO A 187 0.58 -9.23 2.04
C PRO A 187 -0.41 -8.47 1.18
N PHE A 188 -1.35 -9.20 0.59
CA PHE A 188 -2.48 -8.68 -0.14
C PHE A 188 -3.75 -9.31 0.42
N GLY A 189 -4.59 -8.49 1.04
CA GLY A 189 -5.70 -8.95 1.85
C GLY A 189 -7.00 -8.20 1.62
N SER A 190 -8.03 -8.65 2.32
CA SER A 190 -9.35 -8.02 2.32
C SER A 190 -9.97 -8.09 3.71
N ALA A 191 -10.79 -7.10 4.03
CA ALA A 191 -11.65 -7.10 5.20
C ALA A 191 -12.64 -8.27 5.13
N ILE A 192 -12.85 -8.93 6.27
CA ILE A 192 -13.87 -9.96 6.45
C ILE A 192 -14.80 -9.55 7.58
N ALA A 193 -16.08 -9.89 7.41
CA ALA A 193 -17.11 -9.75 8.43
C ALA A 193 -17.58 -11.13 8.91
N LYS A 194 -18.39 -11.16 9.97
CA LYS A 194 -18.95 -12.39 10.55
C LYS A 194 -19.70 -13.30 9.56
N THR A 195 -20.11 -12.77 8.40
CA THR A 195 -20.73 -13.52 7.30
C THR A 195 -19.83 -14.59 6.69
N ILE A 196 -18.52 -14.55 6.95
CA ILE A 196 -17.59 -15.62 6.58
C ILE A 196 -17.80 -16.90 7.40
N LEU A 197 -18.40 -16.79 8.59
CA LEU A 197 -18.61 -17.93 9.48
C LEU A 197 -19.72 -18.83 8.95
N GLY A 198 -19.40 -20.13 8.80
CA GLY A 198 -20.33 -21.12 8.25
C GLY A 198 -20.62 -20.99 6.75
N ASN A 199 -20.03 -20.00 6.06
CA ASN A 199 -20.19 -19.78 4.63
C ASN A 199 -19.01 -20.37 3.86
N LEU A 200 -19.01 -21.69 3.65
CA LEU A 200 -17.91 -22.40 2.98
C LEU A 200 -17.61 -21.86 1.56
N PRO A 201 -18.60 -21.49 0.73
CA PRO A 201 -18.33 -20.82 -0.54
C PRO A 201 -17.53 -19.53 -0.38
N TYR A 202 -17.88 -18.66 0.58
CA TYR A 202 -17.17 -17.40 0.80
C TYR A 202 -15.76 -17.64 1.37
N GLN A 203 -15.62 -18.58 2.30
CA GLN A 203 -14.32 -19.01 2.83
C GLN A 203 -13.36 -19.47 1.71
N ASN A 204 -13.85 -20.33 0.82
CA ASN A 204 -13.07 -20.81 -0.33
C ASN A 204 -12.78 -19.69 -1.34
N TRP A 205 -13.71 -18.76 -1.53
CA TRP A 205 -13.52 -17.61 -2.41
C TRP A 205 -12.42 -16.68 -1.88
N PHE A 206 -12.38 -16.44 -0.56
CA PHE A 206 -11.39 -15.61 0.10
C PHE A 206 -10.00 -16.27 0.11
N ALA A 207 -9.90 -17.52 0.57
CA ALA A 207 -8.63 -18.22 0.75
C ALA A 207 -7.86 -18.46 -0.56
N LYS A 208 -8.55 -18.46 -1.71
CA LYS A 208 -7.91 -18.53 -3.03
C LYS A 208 -7.20 -17.24 -3.45
N ARG A 209 -7.51 -16.11 -2.82
CA ARG A 209 -7.11 -14.78 -3.27
C ARG A 209 -6.17 -14.07 -2.31
N PHE A 210 -6.45 -14.19 -1.02
CA PHE A 210 -5.86 -13.31 -0.02
C PHE A 210 -5.00 -14.10 0.96
N ASN A 211 -3.80 -13.57 1.25
CA ASN A 211 -2.90 -14.07 2.29
C ASN A 211 -2.92 -13.18 3.55
N ALA A 212 -3.72 -12.11 3.57
CA ALA A 212 -3.94 -11.24 4.72
C ALA A 212 -5.45 -10.94 4.95
N ALA A 213 -5.83 -10.70 6.20
CA ALA A 213 -7.20 -10.38 6.62
C ALA A 213 -7.24 -9.23 7.64
N VAL A 214 -8.36 -8.53 7.72
CA VAL A 214 -8.71 -7.61 8.81
C VAL A 214 -10.18 -7.82 9.16
N PHE A 215 -10.53 -7.72 10.43
CA PHE A 215 -11.93 -7.87 10.84
C PHE A 215 -12.58 -6.50 10.77
N GLU A 216 -13.62 -6.37 9.94
CA GLU A 216 -14.21 -5.08 9.61
C GLU A 216 -14.82 -4.37 10.84
N ASN A 217 -15.49 -5.15 11.70
CA ASN A 217 -16.20 -4.61 12.86
C ASN A 217 -15.99 -5.42 14.14
N GLU A 218 -15.66 -6.71 14.02
CA GLU A 218 -15.85 -7.67 15.09
C GLU A 218 -14.86 -7.50 16.24
N LEU A 219 -13.74 -6.80 16.04
CA LEU A 219 -12.79 -6.45 17.11
C LEU A 219 -13.02 -5.06 17.72
N LYS A 220 -13.78 -4.17 17.08
CA LYS A 220 -14.01 -2.80 17.56
C LYS A 220 -14.63 -2.81 18.95
N TRP A 221 -14.36 -1.77 19.75
CA TRP A 221 -14.70 -1.79 21.19
C TRP A 221 -16.21 -1.94 21.41
N TYR A 222 -17.05 -1.26 20.63
CA TYR A 222 -18.51 -1.41 20.73
C TYR A 222 -19.01 -2.82 20.41
N ALA A 223 -18.30 -3.58 19.58
CA ALA A 223 -18.68 -4.94 19.21
C ALA A 223 -18.32 -5.96 20.30
N THR A 224 -17.18 -5.74 20.95
CA THR A 224 -16.60 -6.67 21.92
C THR A 224 -16.93 -6.34 23.37
N GLU A 225 -17.35 -5.11 23.69
CA GLU A 225 -17.78 -4.70 25.03
C GLU A 225 -18.89 -3.62 24.95
N PRO A 226 -20.09 -3.98 24.47
CA PRO A 226 -21.20 -3.04 24.32
C PRO A 226 -21.73 -2.51 25.68
N GLU A 227 -21.51 -3.26 26.75
CA GLU A 227 -21.84 -2.91 28.14
C GLU A 227 -20.59 -3.10 29.02
N GLN A 228 -20.39 -2.19 29.99
CA GLN A 228 -19.21 -2.20 30.86
C GLN A 228 -18.98 -3.57 31.52
N GLY A 229 -17.79 -4.13 31.32
CA GLY A 229 -17.37 -5.40 31.90
C GLY A 229 -18.02 -6.65 31.27
N LYS A 230 -18.88 -6.50 30.27
CA LYS A 230 -19.50 -7.62 29.53
C LYS A 230 -18.81 -7.82 28.19
N THR A 231 -17.61 -8.38 28.23
CA THR A 231 -16.84 -8.67 27.03
C THR A 231 -17.38 -9.90 26.30
N ASN A 232 -17.50 -9.83 24.97
CA ASN A 232 -17.85 -10.96 24.11
C ASN A 232 -16.89 -11.03 22.92
N TYR A 233 -16.10 -12.11 22.89
CA TYR A 233 -15.11 -12.38 21.85
C TYR A 233 -15.45 -13.59 20.98
N THR A 234 -16.65 -14.16 21.14
CA THR A 234 -17.05 -15.40 20.46
C THR A 234 -16.91 -15.31 18.94
N VAL A 235 -17.34 -14.19 18.35
CA VAL A 235 -17.33 -14.01 16.89
C VAL A 235 -15.90 -13.80 16.38
N PRO A 236 -15.08 -12.86 16.92
CA PRO A 236 -13.67 -12.77 16.58
C PRO A 236 -12.89 -14.08 16.76
N ASP A 237 -13.13 -14.85 17.83
CA ASP A 237 -12.47 -16.14 18.07
C ASP A 237 -12.76 -17.13 16.92
N GLN A 238 -14.01 -17.18 16.46
CA GLN A 238 -14.40 -18.03 15.32
C GLN A 238 -13.81 -17.54 14.00
N MET A 239 -13.72 -16.23 13.78
CA MET A 239 -13.10 -15.67 12.57
C MET A 239 -11.59 -15.93 12.56
N LEU A 240 -10.93 -15.83 13.73
CA LEU A 240 -9.52 -16.13 13.88
C LEU A 240 -9.23 -17.62 13.65
N GLN A 241 -10.14 -18.53 14.01
CA GLN A 241 -10.03 -19.94 13.62
C GLN A 241 -10.02 -20.13 12.09
N PHE A 242 -10.86 -19.41 11.36
CA PHE A 242 -10.83 -19.42 9.89
C PHE A 242 -9.49 -18.89 9.36
N VAL A 243 -9.00 -17.76 9.88
CA VAL A 243 -7.71 -17.16 9.51
C VAL A 243 -6.56 -18.18 9.70
N ARG A 244 -6.47 -18.79 10.89
CA ARG A 244 -5.45 -19.80 11.21
C ARG A 244 -5.54 -21.03 10.31
N ALA A 245 -6.75 -21.55 10.10
CA ALA A 245 -6.98 -22.74 9.28
C ALA A 245 -6.53 -22.55 7.82
N ASN A 246 -6.53 -21.31 7.33
CA ASN A 246 -6.11 -20.96 5.97
C ASN A 246 -4.71 -20.32 5.91
N GLN A 247 -3.96 -20.32 7.02
CA GLN A 247 -2.60 -19.77 7.09
C GLN A 247 -2.49 -18.31 6.61
N VAL A 248 -3.54 -17.54 6.90
CA VAL A 248 -3.64 -16.11 6.56
C VAL A 248 -3.13 -15.30 7.75
N ILE A 249 -2.43 -14.19 7.51
CA ILE A 249 -2.10 -13.24 8.59
C ILE A 249 -3.27 -12.30 8.85
N ALA A 250 -3.43 -11.82 10.08
CA ALA A 250 -4.50 -10.87 10.41
C ALA A 250 -3.98 -9.58 11.05
N ARG A 251 -4.61 -8.47 10.66
CA ARG A 251 -4.48 -7.16 11.32
C ARG A 251 -5.57 -6.99 12.38
N GLY A 252 -5.19 -6.58 13.58
CA GLY A 252 -6.10 -6.24 14.66
C GLY A 252 -6.60 -4.80 14.52
N HIS A 253 -7.85 -4.65 14.11
CA HIS A 253 -8.50 -3.35 13.88
C HIS A 253 -9.77 -3.23 14.72
N ASN A 254 -9.86 -2.34 15.70
CA ASN A 254 -8.80 -1.52 16.30
C ASN A 254 -8.90 -1.60 17.83
N ILE A 255 -7.87 -1.12 18.54
CA ILE A 255 -7.92 -1.05 20.00
C ILE A 255 -8.81 0.12 20.43
N PHE A 256 -8.50 1.31 19.92
CA PHE A 256 -9.25 2.55 20.12
C PHE A 256 -9.55 3.25 18.80
N TRP A 257 -10.68 3.93 18.77
CA TRP A 257 -11.08 4.83 17.70
C TRP A 257 -11.42 6.18 18.33
N GLU A 258 -10.77 7.23 17.84
CA GLU A 258 -10.86 8.57 18.43
C GLU A 258 -12.21 9.27 18.16
N ASP A 259 -12.94 8.90 17.11
CA ASP A 259 -14.30 9.43 16.89
C ASP A 259 -15.26 8.92 17.99
N PRO A 260 -15.84 9.83 18.82
CA PRO A 260 -16.77 9.47 19.89
C PRO A 260 -17.99 8.67 19.41
N LYS A 261 -18.37 8.79 18.12
CA LYS A 261 -19.48 8.05 17.52
C LYS A 261 -19.28 6.54 17.60
N TYR A 262 -18.03 6.07 17.49
CA TYR A 262 -17.68 4.64 17.52
C TYR A 262 -17.13 4.20 18.88
N THR A 263 -17.17 5.06 19.88
CA THR A 263 -16.88 4.69 21.26
C THR A 263 -18.13 4.09 21.93
N PRO A 264 -18.01 2.99 22.71
CA PRO A 264 -19.15 2.38 23.40
C PRO A 264 -19.96 3.41 24.19
N PRO A 265 -21.31 3.35 24.18
CA PRO A 265 -22.14 4.36 24.85
C PRO A 265 -21.80 4.58 26.33
N TRP A 266 -21.42 3.51 27.04
CA TRP A 266 -21.06 3.57 28.47
C TRP A 266 -19.70 4.24 28.73
N VAL A 267 -18.82 4.33 27.73
CA VAL A 267 -17.50 4.98 27.82
C VAL A 267 -17.58 6.47 27.54
N ARG A 268 -18.46 6.92 26.63
CA ARG A 268 -18.50 8.32 26.12
C ARG A 268 -18.58 9.38 27.21
N ASN A 269 -19.30 9.09 28.29
CA ASN A 269 -19.50 10.03 29.40
C ASN A 269 -18.46 9.89 30.52
N LEU A 270 -17.60 8.87 30.48
CA LEU A 270 -16.52 8.72 31.45
C LEU A 270 -15.49 9.84 31.27
N THR A 271 -14.83 10.17 32.37
CA THR A 271 -13.73 11.14 32.44
C THR A 271 -12.72 10.73 33.51
N GLY A 272 -11.56 11.39 33.53
CA GLY A 272 -10.59 11.24 34.63
C GLY A 272 -10.18 9.79 34.90
N SER A 273 -10.26 9.37 36.16
CA SER A 273 -9.84 8.02 36.59
C SER A 273 -10.71 6.91 36.03
N GLU A 274 -12.02 7.14 35.87
CA GLU A 274 -12.95 6.11 35.39
C GLU A 274 -12.68 5.75 33.93
N LEU A 275 -12.47 6.77 33.09
CA LEU A 275 -12.09 6.55 31.69
C LEU A 275 -10.72 5.89 31.58
N ARG A 276 -9.75 6.30 32.41
CA ARG A 276 -8.42 5.68 32.45
C ARG A 276 -8.49 4.20 32.81
N LEU A 277 -9.33 3.84 33.77
CA LEU A 277 -9.58 2.43 34.13
C LEU A 277 -10.24 1.66 32.97
N ALA A 278 -11.22 2.24 32.29
CA ALA A 278 -11.88 1.62 31.14
C ALA A 278 -10.90 1.36 29.98
N VAL A 279 -10.10 2.36 29.61
CA VAL A 279 -9.03 2.24 28.61
C VAL A 279 -8.04 1.13 28.97
N ASN A 280 -7.55 1.11 30.22
CA ASN A 280 -6.60 0.09 30.65
C ASN A 280 -7.23 -1.30 30.63
N SER A 281 -8.49 -1.43 31.07
CA SER A 281 -9.24 -2.68 31.02
C SER A 281 -9.41 -3.17 29.57
N ARG A 282 -9.67 -2.25 28.63
CA ARG A 282 -9.79 -2.55 27.20
C ARG A 282 -8.52 -3.16 26.63
N ILE A 283 -7.37 -2.48 26.83
CA ILE A 283 -6.07 -2.98 26.33
C ILE A 283 -5.76 -4.33 26.96
N GLN A 284 -5.90 -4.45 28.29
CA GLN A 284 -5.61 -5.68 29.02
C GLN A 284 -6.50 -6.85 28.55
N SER A 285 -7.81 -6.64 28.42
CA SER A 285 -8.75 -7.67 27.97
C SER A 285 -8.46 -8.13 26.54
N LEU A 286 -8.30 -7.17 25.62
CA LEU A 286 -8.14 -7.46 24.20
C LEU A 286 -6.77 -8.08 23.90
N MET A 287 -5.69 -7.41 24.32
CA MET A 287 -4.34 -7.80 23.95
C MET A 287 -3.83 -8.99 24.75
N SER A 288 -4.23 -9.18 26.01
CA SER A 288 -3.86 -10.42 26.72
C SER A 288 -4.48 -11.65 26.08
N LYS A 289 -5.69 -11.52 25.51
CA LYS A 289 -6.38 -12.62 24.86
C LYS A 289 -5.81 -12.94 23.48
N TYR A 290 -5.43 -11.92 22.72
CA TYR A 290 -4.98 -12.05 21.33
C TYR A 290 -3.49 -11.78 21.13
N ARG A 291 -2.70 -11.90 22.20
CA ARG A 291 -1.25 -11.81 22.13
C ARG A 291 -0.72 -12.81 21.10
N GLU A 292 0.13 -12.33 20.20
CA GLU A 292 0.79 -13.11 19.13
C GLU A 292 -0.17 -13.66 18.05
N GLU A 293 -1.44 -13.26 18.06
CA GLU A 293 -2.44 -13.71 17.08
C GLU A 293 -2.61 -12.76 15.90
N PHE A 294 -2.45 -11.46 16.15
CA PHE A 294 -2.47 -10.43 15.12
C PHE A 294 -1.05 -9.92 14.91
N VAL A 295 -0.58 -9.93 13.66
CA VAL A 295 0.76 -9.44 13.34
C VAL A 295 0.86 -7.92 13.49
N HIS A 296 -0.27 -7.22 13.35
CA HIS A 296 -0.38 -5.76 13.43
C HIS A 296 -1.54 -5.36 14.35
N TRP A 297 -1.42 -4.20 15.00
CA TRP A 297 -2.51 -3.55 15.71
C TRP A 297 -2.66 -2.08 15.30
N ASP A 298 -3.87 -1.70 14.91
CA ASP A 298 -4.27 -0.29 14.86
C ASP A 298 -4.59 0.15 16.30
N VAL A 299 -3.66 0.87 16.91
CA VAL A 299 -3.74 1.22 18.34
C VAL A 299 -4.73 2.36 18.57
N SER A 300 -4.59 3.45 17.81
CA SER A 300 -5.55 4.55 17.76
C SER A 300 -5.88 4.87 16.31
N ASN A 301 -7.16 4.78 15.97
CA ASN A 301 -7.71 5.09 14.65
C ASN A 301 -8.16 6.56 14.60
N GLU A 302 -7.85 7.25 13.50
CA GLU A 302 -8.34 8.59 13.14
C GLU A 302 -7.95 9.72 14.10
N MET A 303 -6.72 9.66 14.64
CA MET A 303 -6.25 10.63 15.61
C MET A 303 -5.83 11.98 15.03
N LEU A 304 -5.81 12.13 13.70
CA LEU A 304 -5.63 13.43 13.06
C LEU A 304 -6.94 14.23 12.99
N HIS A 305 -8.09 13.56 13.06
CA HIS A 305 -9.41 14.21 12.96
C HIS A 305 -10.10 14.34 14.30
N PHE A 306 -9.84 13.42 15.22
CA PHE A 306 -10.50 13.33 16.51
C PHE A 306 -9.51 13.11 17.64
N ASP A 307 -9.84 13.60 18.83
CA ASP A 307 -8.98 13.64 20.01
C ASP A 307 -9.74 13.29 21.30
N PHE A 308 -10.78 12.44 21.20
CA PHE A 308 -11.70 12.12 22.30
C PHE A 308 -10.97 11.74 23.59
N TYR A 309 -9.95 10.88 23.48
CA TYR A 309 -9.24 10.41 24.66
C TYR A 309 -8.30 11.47 25.22
N GLU A 310 -7.60 12.21 24.37
CA GLU A 310 -6.67 13.26 24.83
C GLU A 310 -7.40 14.44 25.47
N GLN A 311 -8.58 14.83 24.96
CA GLN A 311 -9.40 15.86 25.60
C GLN A 311 -9.82 15.48 27.03
N LYS A 312 -10.08 14.19 27.28
CA LYS A 312 -10.62 13.70 28.56
C LYS A 312 -9.58 13.17 29.54
N LEU A 313 -8.44 12.71 29.04
CA LEU A 313 -7.35 12.10 29.84
C LEU A 313 -6.06 12.94 29.85
N GLY A 314 -5.98 13.96 29.00
CA GLY A 314 -4.82 14.80 28.77
C GLY A 314 -3.97 14.36 27.57
N PRO A 315 -3.01 15.20 27.13
CA PRO A 315 -2.24 15.01 25.88
C PRO A 315 -1.33 13.78 25.86
N ASN A 316 -1.14 13.09 26.99
CA ASN A 316 -0.35 11.86 27.07
C ASN A 316 -1.21 10.59 26.97
N ALA A 317 -2.51 10.70 26.66
CA ALA A 317 -3.39 9.53 26.60
C ALA A 317 -2.97 8.56 25.49
N THR A 318 -2.76 9.07 24.28
CA THR A 318 -2.39 8.23 23.14
C THR A 318 -0.99 7.63 23.31
N LEU A 319 -0.03 8.39 23.86
CA LEU A 319 1.28 7.85 24.25
C LEU A 319 1.14 6.64 25.19
N HIS A 320 0.30 6.76 26.21
CA HIS A 320 0.01 5.66 27.13
C HIS A 320 -0.62 4.44 26.44
N PHE A 321 -1.43 4.64 25.39
CA PHE A 321 -2.01 3.53 24.61
C PHE A 321 -0.93 2.73 23.92
N PHE A 322 -0.03 3.39 23.18
CA PHE A 322 1.06 2.73 22.47
C PHE A 322 2.04 2.05 23.42
N GLU A 323 2.43 2.69 24.52
CA GLU A 323 3.31 2.07 25.52
C GLU A 323 2.68 0.81 26.14
N THR A 324 1.39 0.87 26.47
CA THR A 324 0.69 -0.25 27.11
C THR A 324 0.44 -1.37 26.10
N ALA A 325 0.13 -1.02 24.85
CA ALA A 325 -0.03 -1.99 23.77
C ALA A 325 1.27 -2.74 23.50
N HIS A 326 2.39 -2.02 23.35
CA HIS A 326 3.71 -2.62 23.12
C HIS A 326 4.13 -3.54 24.28
N LYS A 327 3.87 -3.13 25.53
CA LYS A 327 4.14 -3.99 26.70
C LYS A 327 3.28 -5.26 26.72
N SER A 328 2.06 -5.20 26.16
CA SER A 328 1.12 -6.33 26.17
C SER A 328 1.46 -7.35 25.07
N ASP A 329 1.86 -6.87 23.89
CA ASP A 329 2.32 -7.67 22.78
C ASP A 329 3.52 -7.01 22.07
N PRO A 330 4.76 -7.31 22.49
CA PRO A 330 5.95 -6.69 21.93
C PRO A 330 6.35 -7.23 20.55
N LEU A 331 5.68 -8.27 20.05
CA LEU A 331 5.96 -8.84 18.73
C LEU A 331 5.05 -8.29 17.63
N ALA A 332 3.91 -7.68 18.00
CA ALA A 332 3.02 -7.05 17.04
C ALA A 332 3.53 -5.66 16.62
N THR A 333 3.49 -5.36 15.33
CA THR A 333 3.78 -4.02 14.82
C THR A 333 2.59 -3.10 15.13
N LEU A 334 2.86 -1.97 15.78
CA LEU A 334 1.83 -1.00 16.16
C LEU A 334 1.71 0.12 15.13
N PHE A 335 0.47 0.39 14.71
CA PHE A 335 0.12 1.36 13.68
C PHE A 335 -0.66 2.56 14.25
N MET A 336 -0.32 3.73 13.71
CA MET A 336 -1.24 4.86 13.56
C MET A 336 -2.00 4.66 12.26
N ASN A 337 -3.34 4.74 12.28
CA ASN A 337 -4.18 4.51 11.10
C ASN A 337 -5.14 5.68 10.91
N ASP A 338 -5.05 6.37 9.76
CA ASP A 338 -5.84 7.56 9.47
C ASP A 338 -6.22 7.62 7.98
N PHE A 339 -7.37 8.25 7.69
CA PHE A 339 -7.83 8.55 6.33
C PHE A 339 -7.40 9.93 5.85
N ASN A 340 -7.63 10.18 4.56
CA ASN A 340 -7.34 11.44 3.84
C ASN A 340 -5.87 11.85 3.75
N VAL A 341 -4.94 11.12 4.37
CA VAL A 341 -3.51 11.41 4.29
C VAL A 341 -3.00 11.21 2.87
N LEU A 342 -3.47 10.18 2.17
CA LEU A 342 -2.98 9.74 0.86
C LEU A 342 -3.91 10.14 -0.29
N GLU A 343 -5.19 10.22 0.05
CA GLU A 343 -6.33 10.35 -0.86
C GLU A 343 -6.52 11.80 -1.33
N THR A 344 -6.11 12.75 -0.50
CA THR A 344 -6.28 14.18 -0.76
C THR A 344 -5.26 15.01 0.02
N CYS A 345 -5.13 16.27 -0.35
CA CYS A 345 -4.42 17.31 0.38
C CYS A 345 -5.30 18.53 0.63
N SER A 346 -6.60 18.39 0.33
CA SER A 346 -7.63 19.37 0.65
C SER A 346 -8.06 19.29 2.11
N ASP A 347 -7.87 18.15 2.77
CA ASP A 347 -8.08 17.99 4.20
C ASP A 347 -6.89 18.57 4.98
N VAL A 348 -7.12 19.66 5.69
CA VAL A 348 -6.07 20.37 6.44
C VAL A 348 -5.70 19.69 7.75
N ASN A 349 -6.58 18.85 8.29
CA ASN A 349 -6.33 18.13 9.53
C ASN A 349 -5.41 16.92 9.25
N SER A 350 -5.63 16.24 8.13
CA SER A 350 -4.93 15.02 7.76
C SER A 350 -3.97 15.19 6.58
N THR A 351 -3.00 16.08 6.74
CA THR A 351 -1.91 16.21 5.75
C THR A 351 -0.76 15.24 6.05
N VAL A 352 0.05 14.95 5.04
CA VAL A 352 1.28 14.16 5.20
C VAL A 352 2.22 14.74 6.27
N ASP A 353 2.31 16.06 6.39
CA ASP A 353 3.11 16.70 7.44
C ASP A 353 2.46 16.62 8.83
N SER A 354 1.12 16.72 8.92
CA SER A 354 0.39 16.51 10.18
C SER A 354 0.63 15.09 10.70
N TYR A 355 0.52 14.09 9.81
CA TYR A 355 0.77 12.69 10.12
C TYR A 355 2.22 12.47 10.61
N ILE A 356 3.21 13.00 9.89
CA ILE A 356 4.63 12.91 10.26
C ILE A 356 4.90 13.62 11.59
N SER A 357 4.29 14.79 11.81
CA SER A 357 4.42 15.54 13.06
C SER A 357 3.88 14.73 14.24
N ARG A 358 2.70 14.13 14.07
CA ARG A 358 2.07 13.31 15.11
C ARG A 358 2.88 12.05 15.43
N LEU A 359 3.39 11.37 14.40
CA LEU A 359 4.30 10.23 14.59
C LEU A 359 5.56 10.62 15.36
N ARG A 360 6.17 11.76 15.01
CA ARG A 360 7.36 12.27 15.70
C ARG A 360 7.07 12.65 17.14
N GLU A 361 5.95 13.31 17.41
CA GLU A 361 5.53 13.69 18.76
C GLU A 361 5.45 12.44 19.67
N LEU A 362 4.70 11.43 19.25
CA LEU A 362 4.55 10.18 20.00
C LEU A 362 5.89 9.46 20.18
N ARG A 363 6.74 9.43 19.14
CA ARG A 363 8.09 8.83 19.21
C ARG A 363 9.00 9.57 20.20
N HIS A 364 8.97 10.90 20.22
CA HIS A 364 9.71 11.70 21.22
C HIS A 364 9.18 11.48 22.64
N GLY A 365 7.88 11.21 22.79
CA GLY A 365 7.27 10.81 24.05
C GLY A 365 7.68 9.42 24.54
N GLY A 366 8.29 8.59 23.68
CA GLY A 366 8.73 7.22 24.02
C GLY A 366 7.85 6.12 23.45
N ALA A 367 6.83 6.44 22.64
CA ALA A 367 6.02 5.44 21.97
C ALA A 367 6.87 4.63 20.98
N LEU A 368 6.77 3.31 21.06
CA LEU A 368 7.25 2.41 20.02
C LEU A 368 6.11 2.20 19.02
N MET A 369 6.27 2.80 17.85
CA MET A 369 5.38 2.67 16.71
C MET A 369 6.23 2.26 15.53
N ASP A 370 5.84 1.15 14.92
CA ASP A 370 6.66 0.45 13.94
C ASP A 370 5.95 0.35 12.59
N GLY A 371 4.83 1.06 12.40
CA GLY A 371 4.07 1.05 11.15
C GLY A 371 3.27 2.32 10.86
N ILE A 372 3.07 2.59 9.57
CA ILE A 372 2.26 3.68 9.00
C ILE A 372 1.02 3.06 8.35
N GLY A 373 -0.18 3.39 8.84
CA GLY A 373 -1.46 2.95 8.30
C GLY A 373 -2.18 4.09 7.59
N LEU A 374 -2.52 3.87 6.32
CA LEU A 374 -3.23 4.83 5.47
C LEU A 374 -4.52 4.16 5.00
N GLU A 375 -5.68 4.62 5.49
CA GLU A 375 -6.97 3.94 5.22
C GLU A 375 -7.22 3.80 3.72
N SER A 376 -6.91 4.83 2.92
CA SER A 376 -6.93 4.75 1.46
C SER A 376 -8.36 4.63 0.89
N HIS A 377 -9.31 5.37 1.45
CA HIS A 377 -10.69 5.49 0.98
C HIS A 377 -10.80 6.47 -0.19
N PHE A 378 -10.56 6.01 -1.42
CA PHE A 378 -10.49 6.90 -2.58
C PHE A 378 -11.87 7.17 -3.19
N THR A 379 -12.07 8.37 -3.73
CA THR A 379 -13.14 8.62 -4.72
C THR A 379 -12.54 8.66 -6.12
N VAL A 380 -11.80 9.73 -6.45
CA VAL A 380 -10.99 9.81 -7.67
C VAL A 380 -9.53 9.86 -7.25
N PRO A 381 -8.70 8.87 -7.61
CA PRO A 381 -7.30 8.85 -7.19
C PRO A 381 -6.45 9.87 -7.96
N ASN A 382 -5.55 10.56 -7.26
CA ASN A 382 -4.48 11.38 -7.83
C ASN A 382 -3.15 10.64 -7.64
N LEU A 383 -2.74 9.82 -8.62
CA LEU A 383 -1.57 8.93 -8.49
C LEU A 383 -0.24 9.69 -8.26
N PRO A 384 0.04 10.82 -8.94
CA PRO A 384 1.24 11.60 -8.64
C PRO A 384 1.29 12.15 -7.21
N LEU A 385 0.14 12.59 -6.67
CA LEU A 385 0.03 12.99 -5.27
C LEU A 385 0.26 11.79 -4.34
N MET A 386 -0.40 10.66 -4.61
CA MET A 386 -0.24 9.41 -3.86
C MET A 386 1.25 9.01 -3.77
N ARG A 387 1.97 9.00 -4.91
CA ARG A 387 3.42 8.72 -4.95
C ARG A 387 4.20 9.68 -4.07
N ALA A 388 3.96 10.99 -4.22
CA ALA A 388 4.70 12.02 -3.51
C ALA A 388 4.54 11.92 -1.98
N ILE A 389 3.33 11.56 -1.52
CA ILE A 389 3.02 11.35 -0.11
C ILE A 389 3.71 10.08 0.42
N LEU A 390 3.66 8.98 -0.34
CA LEU A 390 4.38 7.75 0.02
C LEU A 390 5.89 7.96 0.10
N ASP A 391 6.50 8.69 -0.83
CA ASP A 391 7.93 9.02 -0.80
C ASP A 391 8.29 9.83 0.46
N LYS A 392 7.45 10.80 0.82
CA LYS A 392 7.68 11.63 2.00
C LYS A 392 7.56 10.82 3.29
N LEU A 393 6.57 9.94 3.40
CA LEU A 393 6.41 9.00 4.52
C LEU A 393 7.54 7.97 4.58
N ALA A 394 8.04 7.51 3.42
CA ALA A 394 9.14 6.56 3.33
C ALA A 394 10.45 7.07 3.96
N THR A 395 10.64 8.40 4.05
CA THR A 395 11.79 9.00 4.74
C THR A 395 11.87 8.64 6.23
N LEU A 396 10.76 8.18 6.83
CA LEU A 396 10.72 7.75 8.23
C LEU A 396 11.30 6.35 8.45
N GLY A 397 11.52 5.56 7.39
CA GLY A 397 12.04 4.20 7.48
C GLY A 397 11.09 3.20 8.15
N LEU A 398 9.79 3.52 8.20
CA LEU A 398 8.74 2.65 8.73
C LEU A 398 7.98 1.97 7.58
N PRO A 399 7.50 0.72 7.75
CA PRO A 399 6.66 0.06 6.76
C PRO A 399 5.32 0.79 6.61
N ILE A 400 4.92 1.01 5.35
CA ILE A 400 3.63 1.64 5.01
C ILE A 400 2.63 0.56 4.61
N TRP A 401 1.40 0.66 5.10
CA TRP A 401 0.29 -0.19 4.71
C TRP A 401 -0.86 0.66 4.19
N LEU A 402 -1.42 0.25 3.05
CA LEU A 402 -2.74 0.71 2.63
C LEU A 402 -3.75 -0.20 3.31
N THR A 403 -4.49 0.30 4.28
CA THR A 403 -5.16 -0.53 5.29
C THR A 403 -6.63 -0.81 5.01
N GLU A 404 -7.30 0.03 4.22
CA GLU A 404 -8.75 -0.01 4.00
C GLU A 404 -9.14 0.39 2.56
N VAL A 405 -8.34 -0.03 1.56
CA VAL A 405 -8.52 0.41 0.17
C VAL A 405 -9.90 0.05 -0.36
N ASP A 406 -10.66 1.09 -0.71
CA ASP A 406 -11.87 0.99 -1.51
C ASP A 406 -12.05 2.22 -2.42
N ILE A 407 -12.98 2.10 -3.36
CA ILE A 407 -13.39 3.21 -4.22
C ILE A 407 -14.83 3.56 -3.89
N SER A 408 -15.12 4.84 -3.67
CA SER A 408 -16.43 5.38 -3.28
C SER A 408 -17.60 4.76 -4.06
N SER A 409 -18.68 4.41 -3.35
CA SER A 409 -19.92 3.89 -3.94
C SER A 409 -20.69 4.93 -4.77
N THR A 410 -20.23 6.19 -4.82
CA THR A 410 -20.82 7.22 -5.68
C THR A 410 -20.47 7.03 -7.16
N LEU A 411 -19.51 6.17 -7.46
CA LEU A 411 -19.08 5.83 -8.82
C LEU A 411 -19.71 4.51 -9.28
N ASP A 412 -19.87 4.35 -10.58
CA ASP A 412 -20.32 3.06 -11.14
C ASP A 412 -19.20 2.00 -11.02
N LYS A 413 -19.59 0.72 -11.14
CA LYS A 413 -18.70 -0.42 -10.89
C LYS A 413 -17.51 -0.49 -11.86
N GLU A 414 -17.67 -0.03 -13.10
CA GLU A 414 -16.57 -0.02 -14.08
C GLU A 414 -15.56 1.07 -13.72
N THR A 415 -16.05 2.26 -13.35
CA THR A 415 -15.18 3.34 -12.86
C THR A 415 -14.46 2.93 -11.56
N GLN A 416 -15.16 2.28 -10.62
CA GLN A 416 -14.53 1.70 -9.42
C GLN A 416 -13.40 0.74 -9.78
N ALA A 417 -13.61 -0.15 -10.75
CA ALA A 417 -12.59 -1.10 -11.19
C ALA A 417 -11.34 -0.41 -11.78
N ILE A 418 -11.54 0.61 -12.63
CA ILE A 418 -10.44 1.39 -13.23
C ILE A 418 -9.60 2.06 -12.14
N TYR A 419 -10.24 2.75 -11.20
CA TYR A 419 -9.54 3.45 -10.12
C TYR A 419 -8.92 2.50 -9.10
N LEU A 420 -9.57 1.37 -8.83
CA LEU A 420 -8.98 0.34 -7.98
C LEU A 420 -7.67 -0.16 -8.59
N GLU A 421 -7.65 -0.51 -9.88
CA GLU A 421 -6.42 -0.97 -10.53
C GLU A 421 -5.28 0.05 -10.41
N GLN A 422 -5.59 1.33 -10.62
CA GLN A 422 -4.63 2.42 -10.51
C GLN A 422 -4.03 2.51 -9.10
N VAL A 423 -4.87 2.53 -8.06
CA VAL A 423 -4.44 2.59 -6.65
C VAL A 423 -3.60 1.37 -6.27
N LEU A 424 -4.04 0.17 -6.67
CA LEU A 424 -3.35 -1.07 -6.33
C LEU A 424 -1.97 -1.16 -7.01
N ARG A 425 -1.84 -0.80 -8.29
CA ARG A 425 -0.54 -0.74 -8.98
C ARG A 425 0.39 0.31 -8.37
N GLU A 426 -0.16 1.46 -8.00
CA GLU A 426 0.59 2.54 -7.37
C GLU A 426 1.16 2.12 -6.01
N GLY A 427 0.32 1.52 -5.15
CA GLY A 427 0.74 0.98 -3.86
C GLY A 427 1.74 -0.17 -4.00
N PHE A 428 1.45 -1.17 -4.83
CA PHE A 428 2.29 -2.37 -4.96
C PHE A 428 3.70 -2.06 -5.51
N SER A 429 3.79 -1.11 -6.45
CA SER A 429 5.06 -0.67 -7.03
C SER A 429 5.90 0.21 -6.11
N HIS A 430 5.34 0.80 -5.05
CA HIS A 430 6.10 1.63 -4.13
C HIS A 430 6.96 0.78 -3.18
N PRO A 431 8.29 1.00 -3.09
CA PRO A 431 9.20 0.14 -2.32
C PRO A 431 8.87 0.04 -0.83
N SER A 432 8.44 1.15 -0.22
CA SER A 432 8.14 1.23 1.22
C SER A 432 6.71 0.82 1.58
N VAL A 433 5.88 0.45 0.59
CA VAL A 433 4.58 -0.16 0.88
C VAL A 433 4.82 -1.65 1.12
N ASN A 434 4.40 -2.14 2.28
CA ASN A 434 4.65 -3.49 2.75
C ASN A 434 3.38 -4.35 2.83
N GLY A 435 2.21 -3.79 2.55
CA GLY A 435 0.98 -4.56 2.43
C GLY A 435 -0.20 -3.70 1.99
N ILE A 436 -1.19 -4.38 1.41
CA ILE A 436 -2.44 -3.77 0.96
C ILE A 436 -3.61 -4.59 1.48
N MET A 437 -4.59 -3.92 2.08
CA MET A 437 -5.83 -4.48 2.58
C MET A 437 -7.00 -3.77 1.91
N LEU A 438 -7.89 -4.54 1.27
CA LEU A 438 -9.11 -4.02 0.63
C LEU A 438 -10.26 -3.94 1.64
N TRP A 439 -11.03 -2.86 1.67
CA TRP A 439 -12.18 -2.72 2.57
C TRP A 439 -13.49 -3.21 1.97
N THR A 440 -13.51 -4.51 1.63
CA THR A 440 -14.55 -5.12 0.78
C THR A 440 -15.26 -6.29 1.46
N ALA A 441 -15.47 -6.21 2.77
CA ALA A 441 -16.17 -7.25 3.51
C ALA A 441 -17.58 -7.45 2.97
N LEU A 442 -17.95 -8.71 2.72
CA LEU A 442 -19.24 -9.06 2.14
C LEU A 442 -20.33 -9.15 3.24
N HIS A 443 -21.37 -8.35 3.13
CA HIS A 443 -22.56 -8.40 3.99
C HIS A 443 -23.79 -8.87 3.21
N PRO A 444 -24.90 -9.28 3.89
CA PRO A 444 -26.12 -9.69 3.18
C PRO A 444 -26.70 -8.62 2.26
N ASN A 445 -26.47 -7.34 2.58
CA ASN A 445 -27.01 -6.19 1.86
C ASN A 445 -25.96 -5.48 0.96
N GLY A 446 -24.80 -6.10 0.73
CA GLY A 446 -23.71 -5.49 -0.06
C GLY A 446 -22.44 -5.29 0.77
N CYS A 447 -21.67 -4.26 0.43
CA CYS A 447 -20.41 -3.91 1.09
C CYS A 447 -20.44 -2.43 1.48
N TYR A 448 -19.39 -1.93 2.13
CA TYR A 448 -19.31 -0.53 2.55
C TYR A 448 -19.31 0.45 1.35
N GLN A 449 -18.19 0.57 0.63
CA GLN A 449 -18.10 1.39 -0.59
C GLN A 449 -18.07 0.55 -1.87
N MET A 450 -17.37 -0.59 -1.81
CA MET A 450 -17.04 -1.37 -2.99
C MET A 450 -17.12 -2.86 -2.68
N CYS A 451 -17.76 -3.62 -3.57
CA CYS A 451 -17.79 -5.07 -3.51
C CYS A 451 -16.91 -5.66 -4.60
N LEU A 452 -16.17 -6.72 -4.28
CA LEU A 452 -15.47 -7.53 -5.29
C LEU A 452 -16.39 -8.54 -5.98
N THR A 453 -17.50 -8.88 -5.34
CA THR A 453 -18.42 -9.92 -5.79
C THR A 453 -19.86 -9.59 -5.43
N ASP A 454 -20.82 -10.16 -6.15
CA ASP A 454 -22.21 -10.22 -5.71
C ASP A 454 -22.43 -11.28 -4.59
N ASN A 455 -23.66 -11.38 -4.09
CA ASN A 455 -24.04 -12.33 -3.04
C ASN A 455 -23.95 -13.81 -3.46
N ASN A 456 -23.85 -14.11 -4.76
CA ASN A 456 -23.65 -15.46 -5.29
C ASN A 456 -22.18 -15.79 -5.54
N LEU A 457 -21.27 -14.92 -5.06
CA LEU A 457 -19.83 -15.04 -5.25
C LEU A 457 -19.40 -14.96 -6.74
N GLN A 458 -20.21 -14.29 -7.58
CA GLN A 458 -19.82 -13.90 -8.93
C GLN A 458 -19.10 -12.56 -8.90
N ASN A 459 -17.91 -12.52 -9.52
CA ASN A 459 -17.10 -11.31 -9.57
C ASN A 459 -17.89 -10.12 -10.15
N LEU A 460 -17.67 -8.97 -9.53
CA LEU A 460 -17.94 -7.68 -10.11
C LEU A 460 -16.66 -7.17 -10.81
N PRO A 461 -16.71 -6.10 -11.62
CA PRO A 461 -15.52 -5.58 -12.31
C PRO A 461 -14.30 -5.35 -11.40
N ALA A 462 -14.53 -4.87 -10.17
CA ALA A 462 -13.46 -4.72 -9.17
C ALA A 462 -12.83 -6.08 -8.76
N GLY A 463 -13.63 -7.14 -8.66
CA GLY A 463 -13.15 -8.51 -8.42
C GLY A 463 -12.31 -9.05 -9.59
N ASP A 464 -12.71 -8.75 -10.83
CA ASP A 464 -11.94 -9.14 -12.02
C ASP A 464 -10.58 -8.42 -12.08
N VAL A 465 -10.52 -7.16 -11.66
CA VAL A 465 -9.25 -6.43 -11.48
C VAL A 465 -8.35 -7.11 -10.45
N VAL A 466 -8.90 -7.49 -9.30
CA VAL A 466 -8.14 -8.21 -8.26
C VAL A 466 -7.61 -9.54 -8.77
N ASP A 467 -8.45 -10.35 -9.43
CA ASP A 467 -8.04 -11.66 -9.97
C ASP A 467 -6.95 -11.51 -11.05
N LYS A 468 -7.07 -10.47 -11.89
CA LYS A 468 -6.04 -10.12 -12.88
C LYS A 468 -4.73 -9.77 -12.21
N LEU A 469 -4.72 -8.85 -11.24
CA LEU A 469 -3.50 -8.40 -10.56
C LEU A 469 -2.85 -9.52 -9.76
N LEU A 470 -3.63 -10.38 -9.10
CA LEU A 470 -3.09 -11.55 -8.40
C LEU A 470 -2.38 -12.53 -9.33
N LYS A 471 -2.86 -12.65 -10.58
CA LYS A 471 -2.22 -13.45 -11.63
C LYS A 471 -0.97 -12.79 -12.21
N GLU A 472 -0.94 -11.46 -12.28
CA GLU A 472 0.26 -10.70 -12.68
C GLU A 472 1.34 -10.71 -11.58
N TRP A 473 0.95 -10.62 -10.32
CA TRP A 473 1.82 -10.55 -9.15
C TRP A 473 2.09 -11.93 -8.54
N GLN A 474 2.48 -12.85 -9.40
CA GLN A 474 2.96 -14.17 -9.02
C GLN A 474 3.95 -14.67 -10.06
N THR A 475 4.79 -15.60 -9.64
CA THR A 475 5.65 -16.34 -10.55
C THR A 475 4.77 -17.31 -11.30
N GLY A 476 4.76 -17.20 -12.64
CA GLY A 476 4.06 -18.16 -13.49
C GLY A 476 4.70 -19.55 -13.44
N GLU A 477 4.20 -20.46 -14.26
CA GLU A 477 4.82 -21.78 -14.44
C GLU A 477 6.25 -21.61 -14.96
N VAL A 478 7.21 -22.16 -14.22
CA VAL A 478 8.62 -22.12 -14.55
C VAL A 478 9.08 -23.55 -14.76
N GLU A 479 9.04 -23.99 -16.01
CA GLU A 479 9.52 -25.29 -16.45
C GLU A 479 10.70 -25.13 -17.41
N GLY A 480 11.64 -26.06 -17.36
CA GLY A 480 12.77 -26.04 -18.28
C GLY A 480 13.75 -27.18 -18.07
N GLN A 481 14.94 -27.01 -18.63
CA GLN A 481 16.04 -27.94 -18.49
C GLN A 481 17.32 -27.19 -18.18
N THR A 482 18.19 -27.79 -17.39
CA THR A 482 19.52 -27.24 -17.12
C THR A 482 20.38 -27.16 -18.38
N ASP A 483 21.14 -26.08 -18.49
CA ASP A 483 22.11 -25.83 -19.55
C ASP A 483 23.37 -26.70 -19.46
N GLU A 484 24.37 -26.42 -20.31
CA GLU A 484 25.67 -27.10 -20.35
C GLU A 484 26.50 -26.96 -19.07
N HIS A 485 26.15 -26.01 -18.20
CA HIS A 485 26.76 -25.82 -16.89
C HIS A 485 25.93 -26.47 -15.77
N GLY A 486 24.89 -27.22 -16.11
CA GLY A 486 23.95 -27.83 -15.17
C GLY A 486 23.13 -26.79 -14.40
N SER A 487 22.86 -25.64 -15.02
CA SER A 487 22.19 -24.51 -14.40
C SER A 487 20.90 -24.13 -15.12
N TYR A 488 19.95 -23.58 -14.38
CA TYR A 488 18.75 -22.97 -14.95
C TYR A 488 18.44 -21.69 -14.18
N SER A 489 18.18 -20.61 -14.90
CA SER A 489 17.92 -19.31 -14.29
C SER A 489 16.52 -18.82 -14.62
N PHE A 490 15.88 -18.18 -13.64
CA PHE A 490 14.58 -17.54 -13.80
C PHE A 490 14.49 -16.29 -12.93
N TYR A 491 13.42 -15.50 -13.14
CA TYR A 491 13.16 -14.28 -12.38
C TYR A 491 11.81 -14.40 -11.67
N GLY A 492 11.83 -14.58 -10.35
CA GLY A 492 10.65 -14.90 -9.54
C GLY A 492 10.22 -13.75 -8.63
N PHE A 493 8.93 -13.70 -8.29
CA PHE A 493 8.41 -12.83 -7.23
C PHE A 493 8.87 -13.30 -5.85
N LEU A 494 9.07 -12.37 -4.91
CA LEU A 494 9.48 -12.74 -3.55
C LEU A 494 8.45 -13.68 -2.90
N GLY A 495 8.95 -14.67 -2.15
CA GLY A 495 8.14 -15.69 -1.50
C GLY A 495 8.84 -17.03 -1.34
N GLU A 496 8.08 -18.05 -0.97
CA GLU A 496 8.59 -19.42 -0.81
C GLU A 496 8.41 -20.23 -2.09
N TYR A 497 9.38 -21.08 -2.40
CA TYR A 497 9.39 -21.90 -3.59
C TYR A 497 9.64 -23.37 -3.29
N ARG A 498 9.11 -24.22 -4.16
CA ARG A 498 9.47 -25.63 -4.30
C ARG A 498 10.04 -25.84 -5.70
N VAL A 499 11.19 -26.50 -5.76
CA VAL A 499 11.84 -26.90 -7.01
C VAL A 499 11.85 -28.42 -7.08
N SER A 500 11.39 -28.96 -8.20
CA SER A 500 11.41 -30.38 -8.51
C SER A 500 12.34 -30.61 -9.69
N ILE A 501 13.29 -31.54 -9.52
CA ILE A 501 14.26 -31.89 -10.57
C ILE A 501 14.07 -33.35 -10.96
N LYS A 502 14.14 -33.64 -12.26
CA LYS A 502 14.12 -34.99 -12.81
C LYS A 502 15.28 -35.20 -13.79
N TYR A 503 16.08 -36.24 -13.55
CA TYR A 503 17.16 -36.65 -14.44
C TYR A 503 17.18 -38.17 -14.60
N GLY A 504 16.86 -38.66 -15.80
CA GLY A 504 16.62 -40.09 -16.05
C GLY A 504 15.50 -40.64 -15.14
N ASN A 505 15.83 -41.62 -14.31
CA ASN A 505 14.91 -42.24 -13.34
C ASN A 505 14.99 -41.62 -11.92
N ARG A 506 15.80 -40.59 -11.73
CA ARG A 506 15.98 -39.94 -10.42
C ARG A 506 15.15 -38.66 -10.36
N THR A 507 14.59 -38.42 -9.19
CA THR A 507 13.87 -37.19 -8.87
C THR A 507 14.32 -36.67 -7.52
N SER A 508 14.35 -35.34 -7.37
CA SER A 508 14.67 -34.65 -6.12
C SER A 508 13.77 -33.43 -6.02
N SER A 509 13.41 -33.05 -4.79
CA SER A 509 12.65 -31.83 -4.53
C SER A 509 13.25 -31.07 -3.36
N SER A 510 13.33 -29.75 -3.47
CA SER A 510 13.86 -28.86 -2.44
C SER A 510 13.01 -27.61 -2.34
N THR A 511 12.91 -27.03 -1.15
CA THR A 511 12.29 -25.72 -0.95
C THR A 511 13.35 -24.65 -0.70
N PHE A 512 13.03 -23.40 -1.02
CA PHE A 512 13.86 -22.25 -0.67
C PHE A 512 13.03 -20.97 -0.59
N SER A 513 13.49 -20.04 0.24
CA SER A 513 12.93 -18.69 0.36
C SER A 513 13.63 -17.74 -0.61
N LEU A 514 12.85 -16.95 -1.34
CA LEU A 514 13.31 -15.86 -2.19
C LEU A 514 13.00 -14.52 -1.52
N CYS A 515 13.93 -14.05 -0.70
CA CYS A 515 13.85 -12.75 -0.02
C CYS A 515 14.49 -11.64 -0.87
N GLN A 516 14.16 -10.39 -0.54
CA GLN A 516 14.73 -9.21 -1.18
C GLN A 516 16.27 -9.25 -1.19
N GLY A 517 16.88 -8.82 -2.31
CA GLY A 517 18.33 -8.73 -2.46
C GLY A 517 18.74 -8.37 -3.88
N GLU A 518 19.89 -7.72 -4.03
CA GLU A 518 20.38 -7.24 -5.33
C GLU A 518 21.06 -8.35 -6.14
N GLU A 519 21.76 -9.26 -5.48
CA GLU A 519 22.46 -10.36 -6.15
C GLU A 519 21.53 -11.52 -6.52
N THR A 520 21.86 -12.24 -7.58
CA THR A 520 21.20 -13.50 -7.94
C THR A 520 21.21 -14.50 -6.79
N ARG A 521 20.05 -15.08 -6.48
CA ARG A 521 19.93 -16.15 -5.49
C ARG A 521 20.35 -17.48 -6.11
N HIS A 522 21.45 -18.05 -5.62
CA HIS A 522 21.90 -19.37 -6.05
C HIS A 522 21.33 -20.48 -5.16
N VAL A 523 20.78 -21.52 -5.78
CA VAL A 523 20.25 -22.72 -5.11
C VAL A 523 20.96 -23.93 -5.70
N SER A 524 21.52 -24.81 -4.86
CA SER A 524 22.19 -26.03 -5.32
C SER A 524 21.41 -27.27 -4.91
N ILE A 525 21.13 -28.15 -5.86
CA ILE A 525 20.36 -29.39 -5.65
C ILE A 525 21.19 -30.57 -6.14
N GLN A 526 21.28 -31.61 -5.31
CA GLN A 526 21.98 -32.86 -5.63
C GLN A 526 20.99 -33.99 -5.94
N LEU A 527 21.39 -34.87 -6.88
CA LEU A 527 20.60 -35.98 -7.44
C LEU A 527 21.35 -37.32 -7.48
#